data_AF-A0A5N6VEV1-F1
#
_entry.id   AF-A0A5N6VEV1-F1
#
_cell.length_a   1.000
_cell.length_b   1.000
_cell.length_c   1.000
_cell.angle_alpha   90.00
_cell.angle_beta   90.00
_cell.angle_gamma   90.00
#
_symmetry.space_group_name_H-M   'P 1'
#
loop_
_entity.id
_entity.type
_entity.pdbx_description
1 polymer ?
#
loop_
_entity_poly.entity_id
_entity_poly.type
_entity_poly.pdbx_seq_one_letter_code
_entity_poly.pdbx_strand_id
1 'polypeptide(L)'
;MENNLLEGLLDLEEDFYREGYDLGAADGAQAGYTEGSVFAVEKGFEKFLEIGRLYGKALVWSRRQAELESSNMRDPPQVSQLPSEKDEGYLEPSVCREMSSVPPNSRLAKNVDTLLELVDPASLPMQNTEEAVIDVDERLKGALTKAKLIQRALGEREDAWDIHPNAKGIPQQKSSGDGTGSIEDISSLKLR
;
A
#
# COMPACT_ATOMS: atom_id res chain seq x y z
N MET A 1 16.82 2.62 69.87
CA MET A 1 16.05 3.17 68.73
C MET A 1 16.79 2.79 67.44
N GLU A 2 17.10 1.50 67.26
CA GLU A 2 18.03 1.02 66.20
C GLU A 2 17.42 -0.10 65.32
N ASN A 3 16.20 -0.55 65.63
CA ASN A 3 15.57 -1.67 64.92
C ASN A 3 15.07 -1.30 63.51
N ASN A 4 14.90 -0.02 63.19
CA ASN A 4 14.40 0.43 61.89
C ASN A 4 15.46 0.40 60.77
N LEU A 5 16.76 0.31 61.11
CA LEU A 5 17.85 0.34 60.12
C LEU A 5 18.04 -1.02 59.42
N LEU A 6 17.92 -2.11 60.18
CA LEU A 6 18.06 -3.47 59.64
C LEU A 6 16.77 -3.95 58.97
N GLU A 7 15.62 -3.37 59.32
CA GLU A 7 14.32 -3.66 58.71
C GLU A 7 14.28 -3.16 57.25
N GLY A 8 14.71 -1.93 56.98
CA GLY A 8 14.82 -1.43 55.61
C GLY A 8 15.92 -2.11 54.76
N LEU A 9 16.88 -2.80 55.37
CA LEU A 9 17.88 -3.61 54.64
C LEU A 9 17.29 -4.96 54.19
N LEU A 10 16.32 -5.49 54.92
CA LEU A 10 15.62 -6.73 54.57
C LEU A 10 14.62 -6.50 53.42
N ASP A 11 14.05 -5.30 53.32
CA ASP A 11 13.12 -4.92 52.24
C ASP A 11 13.85 -4.36 51.00
N LEU A 12 15.15 -4.08 51.11
CA LEU A 12 15.97 -3.46 50.05
C LEU A 12 15.95 -4.25 48.74
N GLU A 13 15.93 -5.57 48.80
CA GLU A 13 15.85 -6.44 47.62
C GLU A 13 14.51 -6.24 46.89
N GLU A 14 13.40 -6.27 47.63
CA GLU A 14 12.06 -6.08 47.10
C GLU A 14 11.88 -4.66 46.53
N ASP A 15 12.45 -3.65 47.18
CA ASP A 15 12.46 -2.25 46.71
C ASP A 15 13.20 -2.12 45.39
N PHE A 16 14.40 -2.70 45.26
CA PHE A 16 15.15 -2.68 44.00
C PHE A 16 14.49 -3.53 42.90
N TYR A 17 13.81 -4.63 43.25
CA TYR A 17 13.02 -5.39 42.28
C TYR A 17 11.85 -4.58 41.74
N ARG A 18 11.11 -3.89 42.62
CA ARG A 18 10.00 -3.01 42.21
C ARG A 18 10.50 -1.85 41.39
N GLU A 19 11.58 -1.19 41.81
CA GLU A 19 12.20 -0.09 41.07
C GLU A 19 12.63 -0.55 39.68
N GLY A 20 13.33 -1.69 39.57
CA GLY A 20 13.74 -2.25 38.29
C GLY A 20 12.57 -2.66 37.40
N TYR A 21 11.52 -3.23 37.98
CA TYR A 21 10.29 -3.58 37.26
C TYR A 21 9.57 -2.34 36.74
N ASP A 22 9.33 -1.34 37.59
CA ASP A 22 8.63 -0.12 37.23
C ASP A 22 9.42 0.68 36.17
N LEU A 23 10.74 0.75 36.32
CA LEU A 23 11.63 1.37 35.34
C LEU A 23 11.61 0.62 34.00
N GLY A 24 11.71 -0.72 34.04
CA GLY A 24 11.66 -1.55 32.84
C GLY A 24 10.30 -1.52 32.16
N ALA A 25 9.21 -1.47 32.92
CA ALA A 25 7.85 -1.36 32.40
C ALA A 25 7.61 0.02 31.76
N ALA A 26 8.08 1.10 32.39
CA ALA A 26 7.99 2.45 31.86
C ALA A 26 8.82 2.61 30.57
N ASP A 27 10.08 2.15 30.58
CA ASP A 27 10.95 2.19 29.41
C ASP A 27 10.41 1.31 28.28
N GLY A 28 9.94 0.10 28.61
CA GLY A 28 9.31 -0.80 27.65
C GLY A 28 8.04 -0.21 27.02
N ALA A 29 7.21 0.47 27.80
CA ALA A 29 6.03 1.15 27.27
C ALA A 29 6.40 2.29 26.32
N GLN A 30 7.41 3.10 26.69
CA GLN A 30 7.89 4.19 25.85
C GLN A 30 8.54 3.65 24.56
N ALA A 31 9.45 2.69 24.66
CA ALA A 31 10.12 2.05 23.54
C ALA A 31 9.09 1.40 22.60
N GLY A 32 8.16 0.61 23.13
CA GLY A 32 7.11 -0.04 22.35
C GLY A 32 6.19 0.95 21.63
N TYR A 33 5.84 2.07 22.27
CA TYR A 33 5.07 3.12 21.60
C TYR A 33 5.84 3.77 20.44
N THR A 34 7.13 4.07 20.65
CA THR A 34 7.96 4.68 19.61
C THR A 34 8.19 3.75 18.43
N GLU A 35 8.50 2.48 18.68
CA GLU A 35 8.68 1.46 17.66
C GLU A 35 7.38 1.21 16.89
N GLY A 36 6.27 1.05 17.60
CA GLY A 36 4.94 0.87 17.00
C GLY A 36 4.54 2.06 16.12
N SER A 37 4.88 3.29 16.53
CA SER A 37 4.61 4.50 15.74
C SER A 37 5.41 4.55 14.44
N VAL A 38 6.71 4.22 14.50
CA VAL A 38 7.57 4.16 13.30
C VAL A 38 7.07 3.07 12.35
N PHE A 39 6.78 1.89 12.87
CA PHE A 39 6.25 0.77 12.10
C PHE A 39 4.91 1.11 11.43
N ALA A 40 4.00 1.76 12.16
CA ALA A 40 2.70 2.16 11.62
C ALA A 40 2.83 3.13 10.45
N VAL A 41 3.73 4.12 10.54
CA VAL A 41 3.97 5.08 9.46
C VAL A 41 4.59 4.39 8.24
N GLU A 42 5.58 3.52 8.45
CA GLU A 42 6.22 2.75 7.37
C GLU A 42 5.19 1.91 6.60
N LYS A 43 4.38 1.12 7.33
CA LYS A 43 3.36 0.26 6.72
C LYS A 43 2.24 1.06 6.07
N GLY A 44 1.83 2.17 6.67
CA GLY A 44 0.85 3.08 6.08
C GLY A 44 1.35 3.62 4.74
N PHE A 45 2.59 4.10 4.70
CA PHE A 45 3.20 4.64 3.48
C PHE A 45 3.28 3.59 2.35
N GLU A 46 3.68 2.35 2.65
CA GLU A 46 3.69 1.25 1.67
C GLU A 46 2.31 1.01 1.05
N LYS A 47 1.25 1.01 1.87
CA LYS A 47 -0.13 0.82 1.40
C LYS A 47 -0.57 1.96 0.49
N PHE A 48 -0.32 3.21 0.88
CA PHE A 48 -0.69 4.38 0.08
C PHE A 48 0.10 4.49 -1.22
N LEU A 49 1.37 4.09 -1.22
CA LEU A 49 2.15 3.99 -2.46
C LEU A 49 1.52 3.01 -3.44
N GLU A 50 1.08 1.85 -2.96
CA GLU A 50 0.44 0.85 -3.82
C GLU A 50 -0.92 1.34 -4.35
N ILE A 51 -1.72 1.99 -3.51
CA ILE A 51 -2.96 2.64 -3.94
C ILE A 51 -2.69 3.70 -5.03
N GLY A 52 -1.68 4.55 -4.84
CA GLY A 52 -1.29 5.56 -5.83
C GLY A 52 -0.83 4.94 -7.16
N ARG A 53 -0.13 3.81 -7.10
CA ARG A 53 0.28 3.04 -8.28
C ARG A 53 -0.93 2.49 -9.03
N LEU A 54 -1.91 1.92 -8.31
CA LEU A 54 -3.17 1.44 -8.90
C LEU A 54 -4.01 2.59 -9.48
N TYR A 55 -4.00 3.77 -8.84
CA TYR A 55 -4.65 4.97 -9.35
C TYR A 55 -4.06 5.43 -10.68
N GLY A 56 -2.73 5.49 -10.79
CA GLY A 56 -2.07 5.78 -12.07
C GLY A 56 -2.46 4.81 -13.18
N LYS A 57 -2.52 3.50 -12.89
CA LYS A 57 -2.99 2.50 -13.87
C LYS A 57 -4.44 2.70 -14.26
N ALA A 58 -5.31 2.98 -13.29
CA ALA A 58 -6.72 3.19 -13.52
C ALA A 58 -6.97 4.42 -14.43
N LEU A 59 -6.22 5.51 -14.24
CA LEU A 59 -6.26 6.68 -15.12
C LEU A 59 -5.84 6.36 -16.55
N VAL A 60 -4.80 5.56 -16.72
CA VAL A 60 -4.36 5.12 -18.04
C VAL A 60 -5.43 4.27 -18.72
N TRP A 61 -6.00 3.30 -18.01
CA TRP A 61 -7.07 2.44 -18.55
C TRP A 61 -8.37 3.21 -18.84
N SER A 62 -8.70 4.25 -18.07
CA SER A 62 -9.88 5.09 -18.34
C SER A 62 -9.66 5.96 -19.57
N ARG A 63 -8.47 6.54 -19.75
CA ARG A 63 -8.14 7.33 -20.94
C ARG A 63 -8.20 6.50 -22.23
N ARG A 64 -7.64 5.29 -22.22
CA ARG A 64 -7.69 4.38 -23.37
C ARG A 64 -9.14 4.03 -23.78
N GLN A 65 -10.07 3.95 -22.83
CA GLN A 65 -11.48 3.72 -23.14
C GLN A 65 -12.16 4.95 -23.76
N ALA A 66 -11.89 6.15 -23.24
CA ALA A 66 -12.43 7.39 -23.78
C ALA A 66 -11.97 7.65 -25.23
N GLU A 67 -10.70 7.34 -25.54
CA GLU A 67 -10.17 7.43 -26.91
C GLU A 67 -10.91 6.48 -27.87
N LEU A 68 -11.26 5.27 -27.43
CA LEU A 68 -12.04 4.32 -28.23
C LEU A 68 -13.44 4.86 -28.55
N GLU A 69 -14.15 5.39 -27.56
CA GLU A 69 -15.48 5.98 -27.75
C GLU A 69 -15.44 7.16 -28.73
N SER A 70 -14.42 8.02 -28.63
CA SER A 70 -14.22 9.12 -29.57
C SER A 70 -13.90 8.66 -31.00
N SER A 71 -13.20 7.53 -31.14
CA SER A 71 -12.84 6.96 -32.46
C SER A 71 -14.02 6.30 -33.18
N ASN A 72 -14.93 5.66 -32.43
CA ASN A 72 -16.14 5.03 -32.97
C ASN A 72 -17.20 6.06 -33.43
N MET A 73 -17.03 7.34 -33.07
CA MET A 73 -17.87 8.47 -33.48
C MET A 73 -17.30 9.25 -34.68
N ARG A 74 -16.17 8.83 -35.29
CA ARG A 74 -15.64 9.45 -36.52
C ARG A 74 -16.19 8.81 -37.79
N ASP A 75 -17.22 9.45 -38.34
CA ASP A 75 -17.58 9.40 -39.77
C ASP A 75 -16.49 10.12 -40.64
N PRO A 76 -16.45 9.91 -41.98
CA PRO A 76 -15.31 10.21 -42.86
C PRO A 76 -14.91 11.71 -42.94
N PRO A 77 -13.69 12.02 -43.44
CA PRO A 77 -13.04 13.32 -43.21
C PRO A 77 -13.81 14.46 -43.90
N GLN A 78 -14.53 15.24 -43.11
CA GLN A 78 -14.94 16.58 -43.52
C GLN A 78 -13.95 17.60 -42.97
N VAL A 79 -13.24 18.21 -43.91
CA VAL A 79 -12.42 19.40 -43.73
C VAL A 79 -13.31 20.49 -43.14
N SER A 80 -13.12 20.80 -41.85
CA SER A 80 -13.62 22.03 -41.25
C SER A 80 -12.69 22.41 -40.11
N GLN A 81 -11.74 23.28 -40.46
CA GLN A 81 -10.92 24.03 -39.52
C GLN A 81 -11.84 24.95 -38.72
N LEU A 82 -11.86 24.81 -37.39
CA LEU A 82 -12.03 25.94 -36.49
C LEU A 82 -11.23 25.66 -35.20
N PRO A 83 -10.43 26.63 -34.71
CA PRO A 83 -9.51 26.40 -33.60
C PRO A 83 -10.28 26.50 -32.29
N SER A 84 -10.53 25.36 -31.64
CA SER A 84 -11.00 25.35 -30.27
C SER A 84 -9.81 25.44 -29.33
N GLU A 85 -9.91 26.40 -28.43
CA GLU A 85 -8.89 26.91 -27.53
C GLU A 85 -8.29 25.80 -26.66
N LYS A 86 -6.98 25.91 -26.45
CA LYS A 86 -6.17 25.00 -25.65
C LYS A 86 -6.61 25.07 -24.19
N ASP A 87 -7.27 24.02 -23.73
CA ASP A 87 -7.40 23.73 -22.30
C ASP A 87 -6.05 23.16 -21.82
N GLU A 88 -5.23 24.04 -21.26
CA GLU A 88 -3.93 23.76 -20.67
C GLU A 88 -4.11 22.98 -19.35
N GLY A 89 -4.22 21.65 -19.45
CA GLY A 89 -4.28 20.80 -18.25
C GLY A 89 -4.22 19.30 -18.52
N TYR A 90 -4.59 18.84 -19.71
CA TYR A 90 -4.49 17.44 -20.07
C TYR A 90 -3.13 17.16 -20.70
N LEU A 91 -2.24 16.54 -19.92
CA LEU A 91 -1.15 15.75 -20.48
C LEU A 91 -1.80 14.72 -21.40
N GLU A 92 -1.81 14.97 -22.70
CA GLU A 92 -2.06 13.97 -23.73
C GLU A 92 -0.70 13.29 -23.95
N PRO A 93 -0.38 12.19 -23.23
CA PRO A 93 0.89 11.53 -23.43
C PRO A 93 0.69 10.77 -24.73
N SER A 94 1.32 11.22 -25.80
CA SER A 94 1.38 10.53 -27.10
C SER A 94 1.75 9.05 -27.00
N VAL A 95 2.34 8.63 -25.88
CA VAL A 95 2.58 7.26 -25.45
C VAL A 95 1.29 6.42 -25.38
N CYS A 96 0.14 7.01 -25.02
CA CYS A 96 -1.09 6.23 -24.86
C CYS A 96 -1.65 5.67 -26.15
N ARG A 97 -1.37 6.36 -27.26
CA ARG A 97 -1.81 6.00 -28.61
C ARG A 97 -1.07 4.79 -29.18
N GLU A 98 0.11 4.47 -28.64
CA GLU A 98 0.90 3.27 -29.02
C GLU A 98 0.45 2.02 -28.25
N MET A 99 -0.43 2.16 -27.26
CA MET A 99 -0.88 1.05 -26.42
C MET A 99 -2.03 0.29 -27.09
N SER A 100 -2.08 -1.03 -26.89
CA SER A 100 -3.15 -1.88 -27.45
C SER A 100 -4.53 -1.36 -27.06
N SER A 101 -5.38 -1.21 -28.07
CA SER A 101 -6.75 -0.74 -27.93
C SER A 101 -7.55 -1.68 -27.00
N VAL A 102 -8.31 -1.08 -26.09
CA VAL A 102 -9.13 -1.79 -25.12
C VAL A 102 -10.42 -2.27 -25.79
N PRO A 103 -10.78 -3.56 -25.74
CA PRO A 103 -12.04 -4.03 -26.32
C PRO A 103 -13.23 -3.38 -25.60
N PRO A 104 -14.26 -2.92 -26.33
CA PRO A 104 -15.45 -2.28 -25.74
C PRO A 104 -16.28 -3.33 -24.99
N ASN A 105 -15.99 -3.50 -23.71
CA ASN A 105 -16.72 -4.40 -22.83
C ASN A 105 -17.32 -3.59 -21.68
N SER A 106 -18.66 -3.53 -21.61
CA SER A 106 -19.37 -2.83 -20.53
C SER A 106 -18.95 -3.29 -19.12
N ARG A 107 -18.55 -4.55 -18.95
CA ARG A 107 -18.04 -5.06 -17.66
C ARG A 107 -16.66 -4.50 -17.33
N LEU A 108 -15.82 -4.29 -18.35
CA LEU A 108 -14.48 -3.75 -18.17
C LEU A 108 -14.54 -2.27 -17.74
N ALA A 109 -15.38 -1.47 -18.40
CA ALA A 109 -15.64 -0.09 -18.03
C ALA A 109 -16.05 0.05 -16.56
N LYS A 110 -17.08 -0.71 -16.15
CA LYS A 110 -17.55 -0.73 -14.75
C LYS A 110 -16.45 -1.13 -13.75
N ASN A 111 -15.57 -2.06 -14.12
CA ASN A 111 -14.46 -2.45 -13.25
C ASN A 111 -13.41 -1.34 -13.13
N VAL A 112 -13.14 -0.59 -14.21
CA VAL A 112 -12.24 0.57 -14.18
C VAL A 112 -12.85 1.69 -13.33
N ASP A 113 -14.15 1.97 -13.48
CA ASP A 113 -14.84 2.98 -12.65
C ASP A 113 -14.80 2.59 -11.17
N THR A 114 -15.12 1.33 -10.85
CA THR A 114 -15.05 0.83 -9.46
C THR A 114 -13.63 0.90 -8.92
N LEU A 115 -12.61 0.61 -9.75
CA LEU A 115 -11.22 0.75 -9.33
C LEU A 115 -10.91 2.20 -8.98
N LEU A 116 -11.26 3.16 -9.85
CA LEU A 116 -11.05 4.58 -9.60
C LEU A 116 -11.71 5.05 -8.30
N GLU A 117 -12.93 4.59 -8.00
CA GLU A 117 -13.61 4.90 -6.75
C GLU A 117 -12.86 4.36 -5.52
N LEU A 118 -12.34 3.12 -5.60
CA LEU A 118 -11.60 2.51 -4.49
C LEU A 118 -10.25 3.17 -4.22
N VAL A 119 -9.61 3.74 -5.24
CA VAL A 119 -8.26 4.31 -5.15
C VAL A 119 -8.23 5.83 -5.28
N ASP A 120 -9.39 6.50 -5.21
CA ASP A 120 -9.48 7.96 -5.31
C ASP A 120 -8.78 8.63 -4.10
N PRO A 121 -7.68 9.37 -4.32
CA PRO A 121 -6.91 9.98 -3.24
C PRO A 121 -7.71 11.00 -2.42
N ALA A 122 -8.74 11.62 -2.99
CA ALA A 122 -9.58 12.58 -2.26
C ALA A 122 -10.53 11.90 -1.26
N SER A 123 -10.83 10.61 -1.47
CA SER A 123 -11.77 9.83 -0.66
C SER A 123 -11.11 9.00 0.44
N LEU A 124 -9.77 8.91 0.45
CA LEU A 124 -9.03 8.06 1.38
C LEU A 124 -8.87 8.74 2.75
N PRO A 125 -9.16 8.03 3.85
CA PRO A 125 -8.92 8.57 5.18
C PRO A 125 -7.41 8.64 5.46
N MET A 126 -6.95 9.78 5.97
CA MET A 126 -5.55 10.02 6.34
C MET A 126 -5.32 9.97 7.86
N GLN A 127 -6.34 9.52 8.61
CA GLN A 127 -6.27 9.38 10.06
C GLN A 127 -5.74 7.99 10.44
N ASN A 128 -4.98 7.93 11.54
CA ASN A 128 -4.49 6.66 12.10
C ASN A 128 -5.45 6.12 13.18
N THR A 129 -6.73 5.96 12.84
CA THR A 129 -7.70 5.23 13.69
C THR A 129 -7.87 3.81 13.18
N GLU A 130 -8.29 2.90 14.04
CA GLU A 130 -8.49 1.49 13.67
C GLU A 130 -9.46 1.35 12.49
N GLU A 131 -10.55 2.11 12.50
CA GLU A 131 -11.56 2.10 11.43
C GLU A 131 -11.00 2.61 10.10
N ALA A 132 -10.19 3.66 10.13
CA ALA A 132 -9.57 4.23 8.93
C ALA A 132 -8.55 3.26 8.32
N VAL A 133 -7.77 2.56 9.15
CA VAL A 133 -6.81 1.55 8.68
C VAL A 133 -7.54 0.37 8.05
N ILE A 134 -8.63 -0.11 8.65
CA ILE A 134 -9.43 -1.21 8.11
C ILE A 134 -10.05 -0.82 6.77
N ASP A 135 -10.64 0.38 6.65
CA ASP A 135 -11.21 0.88 5.39
C ASP A 135 -10.15 0.90 4.27
N VAL A 136 -8.97 1.45 4.52
CA VAL A 136 -7.87 1.47 3.54
C VAL A 136 -7.45 0.06 3.12
N ASP A 137 -7.38 -0.89 4.06
CA ASP A 137 -7.03 -2.28 3.75
C ASP A 137 -8.09 -3.00 2.91
N GLU A 138 -9.37 -2.80 3.22
CA GLU A 138 -10.47 -3.33 2.42
C GLU A 138 -10.48 -2.74 1.01
N ARG A 139 -10.28 -1.42 0.89
CA ARG A 139 -10.18 -0.75 -0.41
C ARG A 139 -9.00 -1.24 -1.22
N LEU A 140 -7.82 -1.37 -0.61
CA LEU A 140 -6.63 -1.89 -1.28
C LEU A 140 -6.84 -3.32 -1.79
N LYS A 141 -7.43 -4.20 -0.97
CA LYS A 141 -7.75 -5.58 -1.38
C LYS A 141 -8.76 -5.63 -2.53
N GLY A 142 -9.79 -4.79 -2.45
CA GLY A 142 -10.78 -4.61 -3.52
C GLY A 142 -10.13 -4.13 -4.82
N ALA A 143 -9.29 -3.10 -4.72
CA ALA A 143 -8.59 -2.47 -5.83
C ALA A 143 -7.65 -3.46 -6.53
N LEU A 144 -6.85 -4.22 -5.78
CA LEU A 144 -5.99 -5.29 -6.32
C LEU A 144 -6.80 -6.33 -7.09
N THR A 145 -7.97 -6.72 -6.56
CA THR A 145 -8.85 -7.68 -7.24
C THR A 145 -9.40 -7.13 -8.55
N LYS A 146 -9.82 -5.85 -8.55
CA LYS A 146 -10.31 -5.17 -9.76
C LYS A 146 -9.22 -5.00 -10.80
N ALA A 147 -8.03 -4.58 -10.39
CA ALA A 147 -6.87 -4.42 -11.27
C ALA A 147 -6.52 -5.74 -11.98
N LYS A 148 -6.47 -6.86 -11.25
CA LYS A 148 -6.25 -8.20 -11.86
C LYS A 148 -7.31 -8.57 -12.87
N LEU A 149 -8.57 -8.25 -12.59
CA LEU A 149 -9.68 -8.53 -13.51
C LEU A 149 -9.57 -7.71 -14.80
N ILE A 150 -9.15 -6.45 -14.68
CA ILE A 150 -8.91 -5.54 -15.82
C ILE A 150 -7.73 -6.05 -16.66
N GLN A 151 -6.58 -6.33 -16.03
CA GLN A 151 -5.40 -6.87 -16.71
C GLN A 151 -5.70 -8.14 -17.49
N ARG A 152 -6.44 -9.08 -16.86
CA ARG A 152 -6.86 -10.32 -17.52
C ARG A 152 -7.81 -10.08 -18.70
N ALA A 153 -8.69 -9.09 -18.61
CA ALA A 153 -9.59 -8.73 -19.70
C ALA A 153 -8.85 -8.05 -20.87
N LEU A 154 -7.75 -7.35 -20.59
CA LEU A 154 -6.89 -6.70 -21.58
C LEU A 154 -5.83 -7.65 -22.17
N GLY A 155 -5.60 -8.80 -21.55
CA GLY A 155 -4.49 -9.70 -21.90
C GLY A 155 -3.11 -9.10 -21.57
N GLU A 156 -3.07 -8.08 -20.71
CA GLU A 156 -1.83 -7.49 -20.23
C GLU A 156 -1.15 -8.47 -19.26
N ARG A 157 0.16 -8.69 -19.43
CA ARG A 157 0.93 -9.54 -18.53
C ARG A 157 0.99 -8.89 -17.15
N GLU A 158 0.73 -9.66 -16.10
CA GLU A 158 1.05 -9.25 -14.74
C GLU A 158 2.56 -9.06 -14.64
N ASP A 159 3.02 -7.81 -14.59
CA ASP A 159 4.43 -7.53 -14.39
C ASP A 159 4.80 -7.94 -12.96
N ALA A 160 6.00 -8.51 -12.76
CA ALA A 160 6.44 -8.94 -11.42
C ALA A 160 6.46 -7.78 -10.38
N TRP A 161 6.51 -6.55 -10.88
CA TRP A 161 6.39 -5.29 -10.14
C TRP A 161 4.97 -5.04 -9.59
N ASP A 162 3.97 -5.76 -10.11
CA ASP A 162 2.57 -5.64 -9.69
C ASP A 162 2.24 -6.41 -8.42
N ILE A 163 3.16 -7.27 -7.99
CA ILE A 163 2.94 -8.23 -6.90
C ILE A 163 3.85 -7.90 -5.70
N HIS A 164 5.04 -7.32 -5.92
CA HIS A 164 5.97 -6.95 -4.85
C HIS A 164 6.83 -5.71 -5.19
N PRO A 165 6.73 -4.59 -4.43
CA PRO A 165 7.59 -3.42 -4.64
C PRO A 165 9.07 -3.68 -4.32
N ASN A 166 9.41 -4.78 -3.65
CA ASN A 166 10.79 -5.14 -3.28
C ASN A 166 11.42 -6.25 -4.16
N ALA A 167 10.80 -6.63 -5.29
CA ALA A 167 11.37 -7.63 -6.20
C ALA A 167 12.48 -7.03 -7.09
N LYS A 168 13.58 -6.56 -6.49
CA LYS A 168 14.83 -6.36 -7.23
C LYS A 168 15.37 -7.73 -7.62
N GLY A 169 15.26 -8.08 -8.90
CA GLY A 169 16.01 -9.11 -9.64
C GLY A 169 16.64 -10.24 -8.83
N ILE A 170 15.86 -11.28 -8.52
CA ILE A 170 16.38 -12.57 -8.05
C ILE A 170 15.91 -13.64 -9.04
N PRO A 171 16.81 -14.35 -9.74
CA PRO A 171 16.42 -15.53 -10.52
C PRO A 171 15.83 -16.57 -9.56
N GLN A 172 14.79 -17.29 -9.98
CA GLN A 172 14.16 -18.40 -9.25
C GLN A 172 15.18 -19.22 -8.44
N GLN A 173 15.20 -19.01 -7.12
CA GLN A 173 15.83 -19.93 -6.20
C GLN A 173 14.93 -20.10 -4.99
N LYS A 174 14.50 -21.36 -4.85
CA LYS A 174 13.72 -22.00 -3.78
C LYS A 174 13.52 -21.16 -2.51
N SER A 175 12.25 -20.94 -2.20
CA SER A 175 11.74 -20.48 -0.91
C SER A 175 12.29 -21.32 0.25
N SER A 176 13.02 -20.69 1.16
CA SER A 176 13.21 -21.12 2.53
C SER A 176 13.45 -19.88 3.38
N GLY A 177 12.53 -19.60 4.30
CA GLY A 177 12.59 -18.46 5.21
C GLY A 177 11.33 -17.61 5.13
N ASP A 178 10.27 -18.09 5.78
CA ASP A 178 9.07 -17.31 6.08
C ASP A 178 9.48 -16.19 7.04
N GLY A 179 9.34 -14.94 6.60
CA GLY A 179 9.77 -13.73 7.29
C GLY A 179 8.88 -13.36 8.48
N THR A 180 8.51 -14.33 9.30
CA THR A 180 7.86 -14.11 10.58
C THR A 180 8.96 -14.13 11.65
N GLY A 181 9.40 -12.94 12.06
CA GLY A 181 10.35 -12.76 13.15
C GLY A 181 9.74 -13.23 14.47
N SER A 182 9.77 -14.54 14.72
CA SER A 182 9.49 -15.13 16.02
C SER A 182 10.72 -14.93 16.91
N ILE A 183 10.61 -14.00 17.86
CA ILE A 183 11.63 -13.65 18.87
C ILE A 183 11.99 -14.83 19.80
N GLU A 184 11.32 -15.98 19.67
CA GLU A 184 11.50 -17.14 20.55
C GLU A 184 12.69 -18.05 20.16
N ASP A 185 13.39 -17.79 19.05
CA ASP A 185 14.39 -18.74 18.50
C ASP A 185 15.85 -18.51 18.95
N ILE A 186 16.03 -17.92 20.13
CA ILE A 186 17.36 -17.64 20.73
C ILE A 186 18.10 -18.92 21.19
N SER A 187 17.45 -20.08 21.12
CA SER A 187 18.01 -21.37 21.54
C SER A 187 18.97 -22.01 20.52
N SER A 188 19.07 -21.44 19.32
CA SER A 188 19.83 -22.02 18.20
C SER A 188 21.28 -21.51 18.06
N LEU A 189 21.74 -20.63 18.96
CA LEU A 189 23.14 -20.16 18.97
C LEU A 189 24.08 -21.24 19.54
N LYS A 190 24.63 -22.09 18.66
CA LYS A 190 25.85 -22.84 18.98
C LYS A 190 27.02 -21.87 19.13
N LEU A 191 27.40 -21.61 20.37
CA LEU A 191 28.70 -21.04 20.71
C LEU A 191 29.80 -21.96 20.14
N ARG A 192 30.71 -21.36 19.37
CA ARG A 192 31.94 -22.00 18.91
C ARG A 192 33.10 -21.57 19.79
#